data_AF-A0A3P6TFW4-F1
#
_entry.id   AF-A0A3P6TFW4-F1
#
_cell.length_a   1.000
_cell.length_b   1.000
_cell.length_c   1.000
_cell.angle_alpha   90.00
_cell.angle_beta   90.00
_cell.angle_gamma   90.00
#
_symmetry.space_group_name_H-M   'P 1'
#
loop_
_entity.id
_entity.type
_entity.pdbx_description
1 polymer ?
#
loop_
_entity_poly.entity_id
_entity_poly.type
_entity_poly.pdbx_seq_one_letter_code
_entity_poly.pdbx_strand_id
1 'polypeptide(L)'
;MTPWQNLRFWYDVQSLRKSLGSNLKVYPQKAILYGLCERFDHLQNTAAPVGIVNGFDLSLFDDLSQKARTATTPLVDNHPLWEYNGVATSEKFEVLRFDLNQDPHDVHASLEVSLP
;
A
#
# COMPACT_ATOMS: atom_id res chain seq x y z
N MET A 1 -1.82 -3.34 9.94
CA MET A 1 -2.26 -1.93 9.86
C MET A 1 -1.64 -1.32 8.60
N THR A 2 -2.40 -0.65 7.73
CA THR A 2 -1.92 -0.08 6.45
C THR A 2 -2.22 1.42 6.35
N PRO A 3 -1.48 2.19 5.54
CA PRO A 3 -1.68 3.65 5.44
C PRO A 3 -3.12 4.04 5.07
N TRP A 4 -3.77 3.28 4.19
CA TRP A 4 -5.14 3.55 3.74
C TRP A 4 -6.22 3.25 4.80
N GLN A 5 -5.91 2.53 5.89
CA GLN A 5 -6.88 2.36 6.98
C GLN A 5 -7.20 3.67 7.69
N ASN A 6 -6.34 4.68 7.59
CA ASN A 6 -6.61 6.03 8.08
C ASN A 6 -7.78 6.72 7.34
N LEU A 7 -8.22 6.18 6.18
CA LEU A 7 -9.45 6.63 5.51
C LEU A 7 -10.72 6.35 6.32
N ARG A 8 -10.64 5.63 7.45
CA ARG A 8 -11.71 5.60 8.45
C ARG A 8 -12.18 7.02 8.82
N PHE A 9 -11.24 7.96 8.88
CA PHE A 9 -11.50 9.39 9.04
C PHE A 9 -12.65 9.88 8.14
N TRP A 10 -12.68 9.48 6.87
CA TRP A 10 -13.69 9.92 5.90
C TRP A 10 -15.12 9.52 6.32
N TYR A 11 -15.29 8.30 6.83
CA TYR A 11 -16.58 7.81 7.33
C TYR A 11 -17.04 8.54 8.59
N ASP A 12 -16.09 8.87 9.48
CA ASP A 12 -16.40 9.62 10.70
C ASP A 12 -16.82 11.07 10.36
N VAL A 13 -16.17 11.69 9.36
CA VAL A 13 -16.54 13.02 8.83
C VAL A 13 -17.95 13.02 8.24
N GLN A 14 -18.29 12.00 7.46
CA GLN A 14 -19.64 11.88 6.91
C GLN A 14 -20.69 11.72 8.03
N SER A 15 -20.37 10.96 9.07
CA SER A 15 -21.23 10.80 10.24
C SER A 15 -21.43 12.12 10.99
N LEU A 16 -20.35 12.90 11.17
CA LEU A 16 -20.41 14.23 11.79
C LEU A 16 -21.20 15.25 10.97
N ARG A 17 -21.13 15.21 9.64
CA ARG A 17 -21.93 16.12 8.79
C ARG A 17 -23.43 15.86 8.90
N LYS A 18 -23.84 14.61 9.17
CA LYS A 18 -25.25 14.28 9.42
C LYS A 18 -25.77 14.91 10.72
N SER A 19 -24.92 15.11 11.73
CA SER A 19 -25.32 15.68 13.03
C SER A 19 -25.05 17.18 13.17
N LEU A 20 -23.94 17.68 12.62
CA LEU A 20 -23.48 19.08 12.76
C LEU A 20 -23.83 19.96 11.55
N GLY A 21 -24.38 19.37 10.48
CA GLY A 21 -24.75 20.07 9.25
C GLY A 21 -23.65 20.04 8.17
N SER A 22 -24.06 20.26 6.92
CA SER A 22 -23.21 20.16 5.73
C SER A 22 -22.16 21.27 5.59
N ASN A 23 -22.32 22.38 6.32
CA ASN A 23 -21.38 23.52 6.28
C ASN A 23 -20.12 23.30 7.15
N LEU A 24 -19.97 22.13 7.79
CA LEU A 24 -18.81 21.78 8.58
C LEU A 24 -17.56 21.70 7.68
N LYS A 25 -16.63 22.63 7.87
CA LYS A 25 -15.31 22.57 7.24
C LYS A 25 -14.42 21.59 7.99
N VAL A 26 -13.92 20.59 7.27
CA VAL A 26 -13.06 19.54 7.81
C VAL A 26 -11.76 19.48 7.02
N TYR A 27 -10.65 19.21 7.73
CA TYR A 27 -9.32 19.03 7.15
C TYR A 27 -8.73 17.70 7.61
N PRO A 28 -8.02 16.96 6.73
CA PRO A 28 -7.78 17.25 5.32
C PRO A 28 -9.05 17.11 4.45
N GLN A 29 -9.08 17.81 3.31
CA GLN A 29 -10.19 17.78 2.35
C GLN A 29 -9.99 16.78 1.20
N LYS A 30 -8.73 16.38 0.97
CA LYS A 30 -8.35 15.48 -0.12
C LYS A 30 -7.27 14.55 0.38
N ALA A 31 -7.24 13.33 -0.15
CA ALA A 31 -6.15 12.39 0.03
C ALA A 31 -5.82 11.74 -1.31
N ILE A 32 -4.56 11.35 -1.49
CA ILE A 32 -4.10 10.68 -2.71
C ILE A 32 -3.20 9.52 -2.27
N LEU A 33 -3.48 8.33 -2.81
CA LEU A 33 -2.60 7.17 -2.68
C LEU A 33 -1.64 7.18 -3.87
N TYR A 34 -0.34 7.23 -3.58
CA TYR A 34 0.72 7.17 -4.58
C TYR A 34 1.39 5.79 -4.59
N GLY A 35 1.86 5.40 -5.77
CA GLY A 35 2.79 4.29 -5.98
C GLY A 35 4.14 4.82 -6.48
N LEU A 36 5.20 4.05 -6.25
CA LEU A 36 6.56 4.32 -6.73
C LEU A 36 7.26 2.97 -6.94
N CYS A 37 7.98 2.82 -8.04
CA CYS A 37 8.87 1.68 -8.23
C CYS A 37 10.22 1.98 -7.59
N GLU A 38 10.66 1.12 -6.69
CA GLU A 38 11.93 1.22 -6.00
C GLU A 38 12.71 -0.09 -6.10
N ARG A 39 14.00 0.03 -6.38
CA ARG A 39 14.94 -1.08 -6.30
C ARG A 39 15.68 -0.98 -4.97
N PHE A 40 15.28 -1.79 -4.02
CA PHE A 40 15.94 -1.91 -2.72
C PHE A 40 17.27 -2.67 -2.82
N ASP A 41 18.19 -2.36 -1.92
CA ASP A 41 19.47 -3.08 -1.83
C ASP A 41 19.28 -4.48 -1.24
N HIS A 42 18.46 -4.58 -0.17
CA HIS A 42 18.30 -5.81 0.61
C HIS A 42 16.87 -6.15 1.04
N LEU A 43 15.94 -5.19 1.07
CA LEU A 43 14.60 -5.41 1.63
C LEU A 43 13.83 -6.53 0.92
N GLN A 44 13.97 -6.65 -0.40
CA GLN A 44 13.35 -7.70 -1.22
C GLN A 44 13.74 -9.12 -0.79
N ASN A 45 14.90 -9.29 -0.13
CA ASN A 45 15.40 -10.59 0.30
C ASN A 45 14.54 -11.21 1.42
N THR A 46 13.73 -10.42 2.12
CA THR A 46 12.82 -10.94 3.16
C THR A 46 11.64 -11.71 2.57
N ALA A 47 11.32 -11.46 1.29
CA ALA A 47 10.17 -12.04 0.60
C ALA A 47 10.54 -12.98 -0.56
N ALA A 48 11.77 -12.87 -1.06
CA ALA A 48 12.28 -13.69 -2.16
C ALA A 48 12.40 -15.18 -1.75
N PRO A 49 12.25 -16.12 -2.71
CA PRO A 49 12.59 -17.52 -2.48
C PRO A 49 14.05 -17.69 -2.06
N VAL A 50 14.32 -18.67 -1.21
CA VAL A 50 15.65 -18.98 -0.66
C VAL A 50 16.53 -19.68 -1.69
N GLY A 51 16.00 -20.67 -2.42
CA GLY A 51 16.70 -21.43 -3.45
C GLY A 51 17.79 -22.36 -2.91
N ILE A 52 18.98 -22.31 -3.52
CA ILE A 52 20.13 -23.13 -3.13
C ILE A 52 21.07 -22.28 -2.25
N VAL A 53 21.33 -22.74 -1.02
CA VAL A 53 22.19 -22.04 -0.06
C VAL A 53 23.28 -22.98 0.42
N ASN A 54 24.55 -22.56 0.31
CA ASN A 54 25.72 -23.36 0.69
C ASN A 54 25.75 -24.77 0.06
N GLY A 55 25.21 -24.92 -1.15
CA GLY A 55 25.13 -26.20 -1.87
C GLY A 55 23.96 -27.10 -1.47
N PHE A 56 23.09 -26.66 -0.54
CA PHE A 56 21.87 -27.38 -0.17
C PHE A 56 20.67 -26.79 -0.91
N ASP A 57 19.90 -27.66 -1.55
CA ASP A 57 18.65 -27.29 -2.23
C ASP A 57 17.50 -27.16 -1.21
N LEU A 58 16.96 -25.95 -1.09
CA LEU A 58 15.84 -25.63 -0.20
C LEU A 58 14.55 -25.30 -0.97
N SER A 59 14.46 -25.66 -2.25
CA SER A 59 13.27 -25.43 -3.09
C SER A 59 11.97 -26.00 -2.48
N LEU A 60 12.05 -27.16 -1.80
CA LEU A 60 10.88 -27.73 -1.10
C LEU A 60 10.39 -26.82 0.05
N PHE A 61 11.32 -26.17 0.76
CA PHE A 61 10.96 -25.17 1.77
C PHE A 61 10.29 -23.96 1.13
N ASP A 62 10.83 -23.47 0.01
CA ASP A 62 10.23 -22.36 -0.73
C ASP A 62 8.80 -22.68 -1.16
N ASP A 63 8.57 -23.86 -1.73
CA ASP A 63 7.24 -24.29 -2.16
C ASP A 63 6.23 -24.29 -1.02
N LEU A 64 6.62 -24.80 0.15
CA LEU A 64 5.76 -24.84 1.32
C LEU A 64 5.53 -23.44 1.91
N SER A 65 6.61 -22.69 2.09
CA SER A 65 6.62 -21.34 2.68
C SER A 65 5.81 -20.37 1.84
N GLN A 66 6.03 -20.33 0.52
CA GLN A 66 5.33 -19.41 -0.38
C GLN A 66 3.83 -19.74 -0.47
N LYS A 67 3.44 -21.02 -0.44
CA LYS A 67 2.01 -21.42 -0.35
C LYS A 67 1.38 -20.93 0.95
N ALA A 68 2.07 -21.10 2.08
CA ALA A 68 1.59 -20.62 3.38
C ALA A 68 1.46 -19.09 3.42
N ARG A 69 2.44 -18.36 2.89
CA ARG A 69 2.40 -16.89 2.77
C ARG A 69 1.26 -16.44 1.87
N THR A 70 1.09 -17.06 0.71
CA THR A 70 -0.03 -16.74 -0.20
C THR A 70 -1.39 -16.94 0.47
N ALA A 71 -1.51 -17.93 1.36
CA ALA A 71 -2.76 -18.21 2.05
C ALA A 71 -3.04 -17.30 3.25
N THR A 72 -2.01 -16.76 3.92
CA THR A 72 -2.17 -16.13 5.24
C THR A 72 -1.64 -14.70 5.34
N THR A 73 -0.75 -14.29 4.45
CA THR A 73 -0.09 -12.98 4.49
C THR A 73 -0.84 -11.95 3.65
N PRO A 74 -0.94 -10.69 4.10
CA PRO A 74 -1.45 -9.60 3.28
C PRO A 74 -0.64 -9.41 1.98
N LEU A 75 -1.30 -8.98 0.91
CA LEU A 75 -0.65 -8.74 -0.39
C LEU A 75 0.41 -7.61 -0.34
N VAL A 76 0.16 -6.58 0.47
CA VAL A 76 1.07 -5.44 0.63
C VAL A 76 1.63 -5.46 2.04
N ASP A 77 2.95 -5.61 2.14
CA ASP A 77 3.65 -5.60 3.42
C ASP A 77 3.84 -4.17 3.95
N ASN A 78 4.15 -4.05 5.24
CA ASN A 78 4.38 -2.77 5.90
C ASN A 78 5.76 -2.77 6.57
N HIS A 79 6.61 -1.83 6.15
CA HIS A 79 7.95 -1.65 6.67
C HIS A 79 8.25 -0.17 6.99
N PRO A 80 9.08 0.10 8.01
CA PRO A 80 9.68 1.43 8.20
C PRO A 80 10.74 1.68 7.12
N LEU A 81 10.33 2.14 5.92
CA LEU A 81 11.21 2.24 4.75
C LEU A 81 12.46 3.10 4.94
N TRP A 82 12.48 4.01 5.92
CA TRP A 82 13.66 4.83 6.25
C TRP A 82 14.86 4.02 6.77
N GLU A 83 14.64 2.79 7.23
CA GLU A 83 15.69 1.86 7.70
C GLU A 83 16.37 1.09 6.55
N TYR A 84 15.86 1.22 5.32
CA TYR A 84 16.29 0.43 4.17
C TYR A 84 16.82 1.35 3.06
N ASN A 85 17.98 0.97 2.50
CA ASN A 85 18.54 1.66 1.35
C ASN A 85 17.91 1.15 0.04
N GLY A 86 17.80 2.05 -0.93
CA GLY A 86 17.25 1.77 -2.24
C GLY A 86 17.37 2.96 -3.18
N VAL A 87 17.00 2.73 -4.44
CA VAL A 87 16.94 3.77 -5.47
C VAL A 87 15.59 3.70 -6.18
N ALA A 88 14.88 4.83 -6.23
CA ALA A 88 13.67 4.97 -7.03
C ALA A 88 13.98 4.77 -8.51
N THR A 89 13.22 3.91 -9.18
CA THR A 89 13.39 3.57 -10.61
C THR A 89 12.26 4.13 -11.47
N SER A 90 11.27 4.78 -10.88
CA SER A 90 10.21 5.51 -11.56
C SER A 90 9.95 6.85 -10.88
N GLU A 91 9.21 7.73 -11.56
CA GLU A 91 8.49 8.79 -10.88
C GLU A 91 7.34 8.21 -10.04
N LYS A 92 6.85 8.97 -9.05
CA LYS A 92 5.64 8.58 -8.33
C LYS A 92 4.42 8.71 -9.25
N PHE A 93 3.47 7.79 -9.12
CA PHE A 93 2.23 7.81 -9.88
C PHE A 93 1.01 7.74 -8.95
N GLU A 94 -0.09 8.38 -9.36
CA GLU A 94 -1.35 8.34 -8.60
C GLU A 94 -2.02 6.99 -8.80
N VAL A 95 -2.40 6.34 -7.70
CA VAL A 95 -3.14 5.07 -7.71
C VAL A 95 -4.62 5.34 -7.50
N LEU A 96 -4.94 6.13 -6.46
CA LEU A 96 -6.31 6.52 -6.10
C LEU A 96 -6.33 7.96 -5.60
N ARG A 97 -7.41 8.67 -5.91
CA ARG A 97 -7.68 10.02 -5.42
C ARG A 97 -9.00 10.02 -4.65
N PHE A 98 -8.99 10.65 -3.48
CA PHE A 98 -10.15 10.73 -2.59
C PHE A 98 -10.52 12.20 -2.37
N ASP A 99 -11.75 12.59 -2.70
CA ASP A 99 -12.34 13.85 -2.25
C ASP A 99 -13.10 13.59 -0.95
N LEU A 100 -12.51 13.97 0.18
CA LEU A 100 -13.06 13.71 1.51
C LEU A 100 -14.28 14.57 1.81
N ASN A 101 -14.68 15.45 0.88
CA ASN A 101 -15.94 16.17 0.94
C ASN A 101 -17.11 15.42 0.30
N GLN A 102 -16.84 14.41 -0.51
CA GLN A 102 -17.88 13.59 -1.14
C GLN A 102 -18.22 12.37 -0.28
N ASP A 103 -19.17 11.56 -0.74
CA ASP A 103 -19.50 10.30 -0.10
C ASP A 103 -18.35 9.29 -0.25
N PRO A 104 -17.98 8.52 0.79
CA PRO A 104 -16.97 7.47 0.76
C PRO A 104 -17.08 6.45 -0.38
N HIS A 105 -18.27 6.29 -0.97
CA HIS A 105 -18.52 5.34 -2.04
C HIS A 105 -18.18 5.88 -3.44
N ASP A 106 -17.91 7.18 -3.60
CA ASP A 106 -17.59 7.82 -4.88
C ASP A 106 -16.07 7.85 -5.15
N VAL A 107 -15.46 6.67 -5.28
CA VAL A 107 -14.00 6.54 -5.53
C VAL A 107 -13.70 6.50 -7.03
N HIS A 108 -12.86 7.43 -7.50
CA HIS A 108 -12.32 7.41 -8.85
C HIS A 108 -10.92 6.78 -8.87
N ALA A 109 -10.80 5.64 -9.57
CA ALA A 109 -9.52 5.01 -9.84
C ALA A 109 -8.99 5.48 -11.19
N SER A 110 -7.76 5.99 -11.21
CA SER A 110 -7.03 6.37 -12.41
C SER A 110 -5.68 5.69 -12.34
N LEU A 111 -5.61 4.44 -12.78
CA LEU A 111 -4.37 3.68 -12.81
C LEU A 111 -3.82 3.68 -14.25
N GLU A 112 -2.91 4.60 -14.54
CA GLU A 112 -2.07 4.55 -15.72
C GLU A 112 -0.64 4.23 -15.29
N VAL A 113 -0.26 2.94 -15.34
CA VAL A 113 1.13 2.52 -15.09
C VAL A 113 1.88 2.58 -16.42
N SER A 114 2.66 3.63 -16.62
CA SER A 114 3.64 3.68 -17.72
C SER A 114 4.86 2.90 -17.25
N LEU A 115 5.01 1.65 -17.72
CA LEU A 115 6.26 0.92 -17.53
C LEU A 115 7.30 1.45 -18.54
N PRO A 116 8.56 1.69 -18.11
CA PRO A 116 9.66 2.02 -19.01
C PRO A 116 10.05 0.86 -19.93
#